data_AF-I6ZV12-F1
#
_entry.id   AF-I6ZV12-F1
#
_cell.length_a   1.000
_cell.length_b   1.000
_cell.length_c   1.000
_cell.angle_alpha   90.00
_cell.angle_beta   90.00
_cell.angle_gamma   90.00
#
_symmetry.space_group_name_H-M   'P 1'
#
loop_
_entity.id
_entity.type
_entity.pdbx_description
1 polymer ?
#
loop_
_entity_poly.entity_id
_entity_poly.type
_entity_poly.pdbx_seq_one_letter_code
_entity_poly.pdbx_strand_id
1 'polypeptide(L)'
;MIKRIPNLLIFFIFVTVSQMNAQFIDEFNGKELQYDPDGLNGWTFFSGDGNAEVKFIQKDGYASVRVDASKDKRGLWWALIRRRISEGMDLSLIQKPNYEFRIEAKIKVSSAPKRVNLHLNTQRTTDFHTHLMEYDIPDTSNWHVISMTTKNFDARPGDNVFAQMALMDWGFDKYRVDIDYFKVDIVRVDTIGNDLGEPIPYHPPVPEISSFEHRLPVAEDATIDLEFTDYNFNNWSATDEKGNIVKLLTVSGNQYVILKWNFENYKNMKVTGPAVLELTTYSLQNSPDYKKDFGMIRVVEILDGKDNWLDENITFEALTEGKTISEVFNSQMIIDCEVNKLRGEKNYFVISRPVMQRLLDGKTKGIVIKPLGSVVASFYASENNINVPCIYFNTEK
;
A
#
# COMPACT_ATOMS: atom_id res chain seq x y z
N MET A 1 -32.03 52.29 53.77
CA MET A 1 -30.82 52.19 52.92
C MET A 1 -30.88 50.85 52.20
N ILE A 2 -31.51 50.81 51.02
CA ILE A 2 -31.83 49.58 50.28
C ILE A 2 -30.89 49.55 49.06
N LYS A 3 -29.94 48.62 49.03
CA LYS A 3 -29.05 48.41 47.86
C LYS A 3 -29.67 47.34 46.95
N ARG A 4 -30.02 47.75 45.73
CA ARG A 4 -30.45 46.89 44.62
C ARG A 4 -29.25 46.10 44.09
N ILE A 5 -29.43 44.79 43.91
CA ILE A 5 -28.54 43.91 43.16
C ILE A 5 -29.06 43.86 41.71
N PRO A 6 -28.23 44.01 40.67
CA PRO A 6 -28.68 43.82 39.30
C PRO A 6 -28.67 42.34 38.92
N ASN A 7 -29.79 41.88 38.37
CA ASN A 7 -29.94 40.56 37.75
C ASN A 7 -29.01 40.46 36.54
N LEU A 8 -28.02 39.57 36.60
CA LEU A 8 -27.19 39.18 35.47
C LEU A 8 -27.94 38.08 34.70
N LEU A 9 -28.47 38.44 33.53
CA LEU A 9 -29.10 37.51 32.60
C LEU A 9 -27.99 36.71 31.89
N ILE A 10 -27.80 35.44 32.25
CA ILE A 10 -26.89 34.53 31.54
C ILE A 10 -27.64 33.99 30.31
N PHE A 11 -27.30 34.51 29.14
CA PHE A 11 -27.73 33.96 27.85
C PHE A 11 -26.87 32.71 27.56
N PHE A 12 -27.44 31.52 27.72
CA PHE A 12 -26.87 30.29 27.18
C PHE A 12 -27.08 30.29 25.66
N ILE A 13 -26.04 30.63 24.91
CA ILE A 13 -26.00 30.41 23.46
C ILE A 13 -25.76 28.91 23.26
N PHE A 14 -26.81 28.16 22.97
CA PHE A 14 -26.69 26.83 22.39
C PHE A 14 -26.14 26.99 20.97
N VAL A 15 -24.84 26.76 20.80
CA VAL A 15 -24.25 26.53 19.48
C VAL A 15 -24.74 25.17 19.02
N THR A 16 -25.80 25.17 18.22
CA THR A 16 -26.18 24.00 17.42
C THR A 16 -25.05 23.80 16.40
N VAL A 17 -24.17 22.84 16.67
CA VAL A 17 -23.26 22.32 15.66
C VAL A 17 -24.18 21.70 14.60
N SER A 18 -24.39 22.41 13.50
CA SER A 18 -25.05 21.85 12.32
C SER A 18 -24.22 20.66 11.89
N GLN A 19 -24.67 19.45 12.22
CA GLN A 19 -24.15 18.25 11.59
C GLN A 19 -24.45 18.40 10.10
N MET A 20 -23.44 18.80 9.32
CA MET A 20 -23.47 18.60 7.88
C MET A 20 -23.53 17.08 7.69
N ASN A 21 -24.76 16.58 7.58
CA ASN A 21 -25.00 15.20 7.20
C ASN A 21 -24.33 14.97 5.86
N ALA A 22 -23.71 13.80 5.73
CA ALA A 22 -23.11 13.45 4.47
C ALA A 22 -24.16 13.48 3.34
N GLN A 23 -23.76 13.89 2.15
CA GLN A 23 -24.59 13.79 0.96
C GLN A 23 -24.79 12.33 0.55
N PHE A 24 -23.80 11.47 0.81
CA PHE A 24 -23.94 10.02 0.78
C PHE A 24 -23.31 9.39 2.02
N ILE A 25 -24.04 8.50 2.71
CA ILE A 25 -23.53 7.66 3.78
C ILE A 25 -24.23 6.30 3.76
N ASP A 26 -23.44 5.25 3.94
CA ASP A 26 -23.92 3.92 4.28
C ASP A 26 -23.28 3.49 5.60
N GLU A 27 -24.12 3.31 6.63
CA GLU A 27 -23.73 2.85 7.96
C GLU A 27 -24.03 1.36 8.16
N PHE A 28 -24.61 0.69 7.15
CA PHE A 28 -24.95 -0.73 7.20
C PHE A 28 -25.88 -1.16 8.37
N ASN A 29 -26.52 -0.19 9.05
CA ASN A 29 -27.36 -0.38 10.25
C ASN A 29 -28.86 -0.50 9.96
N GLY A 30 -29.24 -0.73 8.70
CA GLY A 30 -30.62 -0.60 8.23
C GLY A 30 -31.12 -1.74 7.37
N LYS A 31 -31.87 -1.37 6.32
CA LYS A 31 -32.41 -2.31 5.32
C LYS A 31 -31.28 -3.16 4.72
N GLU A 32 -31.65 -4.36 4.28
CA GLU A 32 -30.73 -5.28 3.61
C GLU A 32 -30.03 -4.59 2.44
N LEU A 33 -28.72 -4.86 2.32
CA LEU A 33 -27.83 -4.26 1.36
C LEU A 33 -28.34 -4.53 -0.06
N GLN A 34 -28.61 -3.47 -0.79
CA GLN A 34 -29.08 -3.56 -2.17
C GLN A 34 -27.90 -3.82 -3.10
N TYR A 35 -27.97 -4.92 -3.85
CA TYR A 35 -27.01 -5.24 -4.89
C TYR A 35 -27.50 -4.79 -6.25
N ASP A 36 -26.60 -4.20 -7.04
CA ASP A 36 -26.83 -3.83 -8.42
C ASP A 36 -25.54 -4.11 -9.19
N PRO A 37 -25.51 -5.01 -10.19
CA PRO A 37 -24.30 -5.31 -10.96
C PRO A 37 -23.61 -4.07 -11.54
N ASP A 38 -24.38 -3.05 -11.95
CA ASP A 38 -23.83 -1.81 -12.51
C ASP A 38 -23.43 -0.81 -11.41
N GLY A 39 -23.90 -1.01 -10.19
CA GLY A 39 -23.64 -0.15 -9.04
C GLY A 39 -24.43 1.17 -9.07
N LEU A 40 -25.47 1.28 -9.89
CA LEU A 40 -26.25 2.51 -10.10
C LEU A 40 -27.24 2.76 -8.96
N ASN A 41 -28.01 1.74 -8.58
CA ASN A 41 -29.05 1.82 -7.55
C ASN A 41 -28.74 0.96 -6.31
N GLY A 42 -27.60 0.26 -6.30
CA GLY A 42 -27.08 -0.50 -5.18
C GLY A 42 -25.56 -0.57 -5.21
N TRP A 43 -24.99 -1.37 -4.30
CA TRP A 43 -23.58 -1.73 -4.32
C TRP A 43 -23.31 -2.79 -5.39
N THR A 44 -22.19 -2.67 -6.09
CA THR A 44 -21.60 -3.76 -6.88
C THR A 44 -20.29 -4.18 -6.25
N PHE A 45 -19.88 -5.42 -6.49
CA PHE A 45 -18.59 -5.94 -6.07
C PHE A 45 -18.10 -6.98 -7.07
N PHE A 46 -16.82 -6.93 -7.40
CA PHE A 46 -16.20 -7.83 -8.35
C PHE A 46 -14.68 -7.83 -8.18
N SER A 47 -14.03 -8.80 -8.80
CA SER A 47 -12.58 -8.96 -8.81
C SER A 47 -12.06 -9.02 -10.24
N GLY A 48 -10.76 -8.85 -10.40
CA GLY A 48 -10.10 -8.96 -11.69
C GLY A 48 -8.60 -9.18 -11.58
N ASP A 49 -7.96 -9.20 -12.75
CA ASP A 49 -6.58 -9.59 -13.03
C ASP A 49 -6.17 -11.00 -12.63
N GLY A 50 -6.72 -11.56 -11.55
CA GLY A 50 -6.46 -12.91 -11.05
C GLY A 50 -7.71 -13.76 -10.85
N ASN A 51 -7.59 -14.80 -10.02
CA ASN A 51 -8.65 -15.76 -9.69
C ASN A 51 -9.15 -15.61 -8.24
N ALA A 52 -9.15 -14.39 -7.70
CA ALA A 52 -9.73 -14.10 -6.40
C ALA A 52 -11.26 -14.09 -6.48
N GLU A 53 -11.93 -14.75 -5.53
CA GLU A 53 -13.39 -14.67 -5.38
C GLU A 53 -13.74 -13.63 -4.32
N VAL A 54 -14.69 -12.74 -4.60
CA VAL A 54 -15.13 -11.68 -3.68
C VAL A 54 -16.60 -11.84 -3.29
N LYS A 55 -16.91 -11.55 -2.04
CA LYS A 55 -18.28 -11.39 -1.52
C LYS A 55 -18.37 -10.12 -0.70
N PHE A 56 -19.48 -9.40 -0.85
CA PHE A 56 -19.84 -8.30 0.03
C PHE A 56 -21.06 -8.71 0.85
N ILE A 57 -20.98 -8.58 2.18
CA ILE A 57 -21.97 -9.17 3.09
C ILE A 57 -22.27 -8.16 4.20
N GLN A 58 -23.53 -7.75 4.34
CA GLN A 58 -23.96 -6.96 5.49
C GLN A 58 -24.01 -7.81 6.77
N LYS A 59 -23.67 -7.18 7.89
CA LYS A 59 -23.74 -7.69 9.25
C LYS A 59 -24.47 -6.67 10.13
N ASP A 60 -24.72 -7.05 11.37
CA ASP A 60 -25.29 -6.14 12.36
C ASP A 60 -24.22 -5.12 12.75
N GLY A 61 -24.40 -3.85 12.37
CA GLY A 61 -23.43 -2.80 12.69
C GLY A 61 -22.46 -2.40 11.57
N TYR A 62 -22.31 -3.20 10.51
CA TYR A 62 -21.21 -3.06 9.54
C TYR A 62 -21.41 -3.95 8.29
N ALA A 63 -20.56 -3.82 7.28
CA ALA A 63 -20.45 -4.77 6.16
C ALA A 63 -19.05 -5.37 6.05
N SER A 64 -18.93 -6.57 5.48
CA SER A 64 -17.65 -7.25 5.23
C SER A 64 -17.41 -7.46 3.74
N VAL A 65 -16.27 -7.00 3.25
CA VAL A 65 -15.67 -7.51 2.01
C VAL A 65 -14.87 -8.76 2.36
N ARG A 66 -15.22 -9.90 1.78
CA ARG A 66 -14.49 -11.17 1.96
C ARG A 66 -13.88 -11.57 0.64
N VAL A 67 -12.59 -11.86 0.65
CA VAL A 67 -11.83 -12.29 -0.52
C VAL A 67 -11.25 -13.68 -0.25
N ASP A 68 -11.40 -14.59 -1.19
CA ASP A 68 -10.70 -15.87 -1.22
C ASP A 68 -9.76 -15.90 -2.43
N ALA A 69 -8.46 -15.72 -2.19
CA ALA A 69 -7.42 -15.72 -3.22
C ALA A 69 -6.67 -17.06 -3.32
N SER A 70 -7.14 -18.12 -2.67
CA SER A 70 -6.45 -19.43 -2.59
C SER A 70 -6.31 -20.17 -3.92
N LYS A 71 -7.06 -19.75 -4.94
CA LYS A 71 -6.96 -20.27 -6.31
C LYS A 71 -6.14 -19.37 -7.23
N ASP A 72 -5.71 -18.21 -6.76
CA ASP A 72 -4.83 -17.34 -7.52
C ASP A 72 -3.43 -17.94 -7.58
N LYS A 73 -2.78 -17.84 -8.74
CA LYS A 73 -1.44 -18.41 -8.97
C LYS A 73 -0.35 -17.35 -9.08
N ARG A 74 -0.72 -16.08 -9.21
CA ARG A 74 0.21 -14.98 -9.50
C ARG A 74 0.37 -14.01 -8.34
N GLY A 75 -0.57 -14.00 -7.39
CA GLY A 75 -0.67 -12.97 -6.37
C GLY A 75 -1.02 -11.61 -6.98
N LEU A 76 -1.62 -11.63 -8.18
CA LEU A 76 -2.01 -10.47 -8.97
C LEU A 76 -3.52 -10.47 -9.12
N TRP A 77 -4.19 -9.78 -8.22
CA TRP A 77 -5.63 -9.63 -8.20
C TRP A 77 -6.03 -8.37 -7.47
N TRP A 78 -7.15 -7.80 -7.89
CA TRP A 78 -7.86 -6.80 -7.11
C TRP A 78 -9.29 -7.28 -6.87
N ALA A 79 -9.87 -6.85 -5.76
CA ALA A 79 -11.26 -7.07 -5.40
C ALA A 79 -11.82 -5.75 -4.86
N LEU A 80 -12.93 -5.28 -5.39
CA LEU A 80 -13.47 -3.98 -5.04
C LEU A 80 -14.97 -4.02 -4.75
N ILE A 81 -15.41 -3.05 -3.96
CA ILE A 81 -16.80 -2.63 -3.87
C ILE A 81 -16.95 -1.27 -4.54
N ARG A 82 -18.09 -1.03 -5.18
CA ARG A 82 -18.38 0.24 -5.88
C ARG A 82 -19.84 0.65 -5.70
N ARG A 83 -20.06 1.95 -5.52
CA ARG A 83 -21.39 2.56 -5.43
C ARG A 83 -21.43 3.87 -6.20
N ARG A 84 -22.47 4.09 -7.00
CA ARG A 84 -22.80 5.42 -7.53
C ARG A 84 -23.24 6.31 -6.37
N ILE A 85 -22.55 7.42 -6.16
CA ILE A 85 -22.82 8.38 -5.07
C ILE A 85 -23.41 9.70 -5.56
N SER A 86 -23.34 9.98 -6.86
CA SER A 86 -23.79 11.23 -7.47
C SER A 86 -25.29 11.50 -7.39
N GLU A 87 -26.11 10.52 -7.01
CA GLU A 87 -27.55 10.70 -6.89
C GLU A 87 -27.89 11.66 -5.75
N GLY A 88 -28.60 12.74 -6.06
CA GLY A 88 -28.96 13.78 -5.10
C GLY A 88 -27.83 14.78 -4.77
N MET A 89 -26.64 14.62 -5.35
CA MET A 89 -25.53 15.58 -5.19
C MET A 89 -25.58 16.69 -6.23
N ASP A 90 -25.31 17.94 -5.82
CA ASP A 90 -25.16 19.08 -6.74
C ASP A 90 -23.75 19.10 -7.36
N LEU A 91 -23.59 18.37 -8.46
CA LEU A 91 -22.32 18.30 -9.20
C LEU A 91 -21.89 19.65 -9.80
N SER A 92 -22.75 20.67 -9.84
CA SER A 92 -22.34 22.02 -10.28
C SER A 92 -21.34 22.65 -9.32
N LEU A 93 -21.28 22.19 -8.06
CA LEU A 93 -20.30 22.63 -7.09
C LEU A 93 -18.88 22.20 -7.47
N ILE A 94 -18.69 20.99 -8.01
CA ILE A 94 -17.37 20.46 -8.42
C ILE A 94 -16.75 21.25 -9.57
N GLN A 95 -17.56 22.00 -10.33
CA GLN A 95 -17.07 22.93 -11.34
C GLN A 95 -16.43 24.20 -10.75
N LYS A 96 -16.52 24.39 -9.43
CA LYS A 96 -15.91 25.52 -8.71
C LYS A 96 -14.59 25.06 -8.08
N PRO A 97 -13.50 25.85 -8.18
CA PRO A 97 -12.16 25.43 -7.80
C PRO A 97 -11.96 25.20 -6.29
N ASN A 98 -12.92 25.62 -5.46
CA ASN A 98 -12.86 25.47 -4.00
C ASN A 98 -13.72 24.31 -3.47
N TYR A 99 -14.28 23.49 -4.35
CA TYR A 99 -15.07 22.31 -3.98
C TYR A 99 -14.45 21.04 -4.56
N GLU A 100 -14.40 19.99 -3.76
CA GLU A 100 -13.88 18.69 -4.13
C GLU A 100 -14.76 17.58 -3.53
N PHE A 101 -14.60 16.35 -4.00
CA PHE A 101 -15.16 15.21 -3.30
C PHE A 101 -14.27 14.80 -2.15
N ARG A 102 -14.87 14.39 -1.04
CA ARG A 102 -14.19 13.69 0.05
C ARG A 102 -14.87 12.36 0.29
N ILE A 103 -14.09 11.29 0.26
CA ILE A 103 -14.49 9.94 0.66
C ILE A 103 -13.88 9.63 2.01
N GLU A 104 -14.65 9.02 2.90
CA GLU A 104 -14.21 8.56 4.21
C GLU A 104 -14.78 7.16 4.47
N ALA A 105 -13.96 6.28 5.03
CA ALA A 105 -14.38 4.96 5.46
C ALA A 105 -13.76 4.62 6.81
N LYS A 106 -14.52 3.95 7.67
CA LYS A 106 -14.00 3.37 8.91
C LYS A 106 -13.96 1.87 8.78
N ILE A 107 -12.76 1.31 8.84
CA ILE A 107 -12.51 -0.08 8.46
C ILE A 107 -11.69 -0.85 9.50
N LYS A 108 -11.74 -2.17 9.39
CA LYS A 108 -10.92 -3.09 10.17
C LYS A 108 -10.54 -4.28 9.32
N VAL A 109 -9.28 -4.70 9.38
CA VAL A 109 -8.72 -5.74 8.51
C VAL A 109 -8.48 -7.04 9.29
N SER A 110 -8.60 -8.20 8.63
CA SER A 110 -8.33 -9.50 9.25
C SER A 110 -6.86 -9.90 9.30
N SER A 111 -6.00 -9.18 8.57
CA SER A 111 -4.55 -9.40 8.49
C SER A 111 -3.88 -8.04 8.38
N ALA A 112 -2.76 -7.87 9.07
CA ALA A 112 -2.01 -6.62 9.11
C ALA A 112 -0.50 -6.89 9.22
N PRO A 113 0.36 -5.96 8.76
CA PRO A 113 0.00 -4.74 8.05
C PRO A 113 -0.52 -5.03 6.65
N LYS A 114 -1.58 -4.33 6.24
CA LYS A 114 -2.20 -4.43 4.92
C LYS A 114 -2.73 -3.08 4.45
N ARG A 115 -2.74 -2.86 3.14
CA ARG A 115 -3.19 -1.64 2.51
C ARG A 115 -4.50 -1.84 1.78
N VAL A 116 -5.45 -0.94 2.00
CA VAL A 116 -6.68 -0.82 1.20
C VAL A 116 -6.61 0.41 0.31
N ASN A 117 -7.38 0.42 -0.76
CA ASN A 117 -7.45 1.57 -1.66
C ASN A 117 -8.79 2.29 -1.51
N LEU A 118 -8.79 3.62 -1.63
CA LEU A 118 -9.97 4.44 -1.92
C LEU A 118 -9.82 5.06 -3.32
N HIS A 119 -10.93 5.16 -4.04
CA HIS A 119 -10.96 5.75 -5.37
C HIS A 119 -12.33 6.37 -5.68
N LEU A 120 -12.31 7.49 -6.40
CA LEU A 120 -13.46 8.08 -7.04
C LEU A 120 -13.24 8.12 -8.54
N ASN A 121 -14.25 7.74 -9.31
CA ASN A 121 -14.20 7.82 -10.76
C ASN A 121 -15.57 8.16 -11.36
N THR A 122 -15.58 8.52 -12.64
CA THR A 122 -16.81 8.73 -13.42
C THR A 122 -16.87 7.74 -14.56
N GLN A 123 -18.02 7.69 -15.25
CA GLN A 123 -18.14 6.95 -16.51
C GLN A 123 -17.23 7.49 -17.64
N ARG A 124 -16.59 8.65 -17.44
CA ARG A 124 -15.65 9.28 -18.39
C ARG A 124 -14.18 9.09 -17.98
N THR A 125 -13.90 8.52 -16.81
CA THR A 125 -12.52 8.33 -16.33
C THR A 125 -11.75 7.41 -17.28
N THR A 126 -10.61 7.90 -17.75
CA THR A 126 -9.65 7.14 -18.58
C THR A 126 -8.34 6.86 -17.84
N ASP A 127 -7.97 7.74 -16.90
CA ASP A 127 -6.86 7.55 -15.97
C ASP A 127 -7.41 7.14 -14.60
N PHE A 128 -7.21 5.87 -14.25
CA PHE A 128 -7.69 5.28 -13.01
C PHE A 128 -6.66 5.36 -11.86
N HIS A 129 -5.53 6.05 -12.07
CA HIS A 129 -4.46 6.15 -11.07
C HIS A 129 -4.46 7.50 -10.34
N THR A 130 -4.83 8.60 -11.00
CA THR A 130 -4.72 9.97 -10.42
C THR A 130 -5.50 10.16 -9.11
N HIS A 131 -6.59 9.44 -8.90
CA HIS A 131 -7.41 9.52 -7.68
C HIS A 131 -7.49 8.19 -6.92
N LEU A 132 -6.51 7.29 -7.12
CA LEU A 132 -6.40 6.02 -6.41
C LEU A 132 -5.36 6.13 -5.30
N MET A 133 -5.82 6.10 -4.05
CA MET A 133 -4.98 6.25 -2.86
C MET A 133 -5.01 4.99 -2.01
N GLU A 134 -3.84 4.54 -1.56
CA GLU A 134 -3.63 3.44 -0.63
C GLU A 134 -3.50 3.93 0.81
N TYR A 135 -3.93 3.10 1.77
CA TYR A 135 -3.82 3.39 3.20
C TYR A 135 -3.28 2.17 3.94
N ASP A 136 -2.15 2.33 4.62
CA ASP A 136 -1.57 1.30 5.49
C ASP A 136 -2.39 1.13 6.77
N ILE A 137 -2.91 -0.07 6.98
CA ILE A 137 -3.65 -0.48 8.17
C ILE A 137 -2.71 -1.35 9.03
N PRO A 138 -2.24 -0.84 10.18
CA PRO A 138 -1.10 -1.41 10.88
C PRO A 138 -1.47 -2.60 11.79
N ASP A 139 -2.75 -2.77 12.13
CA ASP A 139 -3.20 -3.79 13.06
C ASP A 139 -4.57 -4.38 12.70
N THR A 140 -4.92 -5.49 13.35
CA THR A 140 -6.19 -6.22 13.15
C THR A 140 -7.19 -6.02 14.28
N SER A 141 -6.86 -5.19 15.29
CA SER A 141 -7.64 -5.09 16.53
C SER A 141 -8.50 -3.83 16.55
N ASN A 142 -8.04 -2.74 15.95
CA ASN A 142 -8.69 -1.43 15.98
C ASN A 142 -9.51 -1.17 14.72
N TRP A 143 -10.48 -0.26 14.85
CA TRP A 143 -11.11 0.39 13.70
C TRP A 143 -10.25 1.60 13.31
N HIS A 144 -10.01 1.75 12.01
CA HIS A 144 -9.19 2.79 11.42
C HIS A 144 -10.04 3.65 10.50
N VAL A 145 -10.00 4.97 10.67
CA VAL A 145 -10.69 5.90 9.76
C VAL A 145 -9.69 6.39 8.72
N ILE A 146 -10.05 6.24 7.46
CA ILE A 146 -9.26 6.65 6.30
C ILE A 146 -10.10 7.59 5.44
N SER A 147 -9.47 8.61 4.86
CA SER A 147 -10.16 9.51 3.93
C SER A 147 -9.22 10.05 2.86
N MET A 148 -9.77 10.33 1.68
CA MET A 148 -9.11 11.20 0.69
C MET A 148 -10.06 12.30 0.25
N THR A 149 -9.50 13.47 0.01
CA THR A 149 -10.12 14.55 -0.72
C THR A 149 -9.54 14.59 -2.13
N THR A 150 -10.38 14.65 -3.16
CA THR A 150 -9.92 14.73 -4.54
C THR A 150 -9.21 16.05 -4.82
N LYS A 151 -8.51 16.11 -5.96
CA LYS A 151 -7.94 17.34 -6.50
C LYS A 151 -8.23 17.42 -7.98
N ASN A 152 -8.87 18.51 -8.39
CA ASN A 152 -9.31 18.79 -9.75
C ASN A 152 -10.11 17.62 -10.35
N PHE A 153 -11.04 17.04 -9.60
CA PHE A 153 -11.83 15.91 -10.09
C PHE A 153 -12.77 16.33 -11.23
N ASP A 154 -12.61 15.75 -12.43
CA ASP A 154 -13.44 16.09 -13.61
C ASP A 154 -14.82 15.40 -13.56
N ALA A 155 -15.67 15.84 -12.64
CA ALA A 155 -17.10 15.52 -12.65
C ALA A 155 -17.96 16.72 -13.03
N ARG A 156 -18.98 16.48 -13.86
CA ARG A 156 -19.90 17.49 -14.39
C ARG A 156 -21.35 17.13 -14.07
N PRO A 157 -22.28 18.10 -14.06
CA PRO A 157 -23.71 17.81 -14.00
C PRO A 157 -24.11 16.74 -15.03
N GLY A 158 -24.78 15.68 -14.55
CA GLY A 158 -25.19 14.53 -15.34
C GLY A 158 -24.21 13.35 -15.33
N ASP A 159 -23.00 13.49 -14.78
CA ASP A 159 -22.08 12.36 -14.62
C ASP A 159 -22.54 11.39 -13.52
N ASN A 160 -22.23 10.11 -13.73
CA ASN A 160 -22.29 9.11 -12.67
C ASN A 160 -20.93 9.09 -11.96
N VAL A 161 -20.86 9.70 -10.78
CA VAL A 161 -19.71 9.56 -9.88
C VAL A 161 -19.85 8.28 -9.06
N PHE A 162 -18.81 7.46 -9.08
CA PHE A 162 -18.70 6.22 -8.33
C PHE A 162 -17.59 6.32 -7.30
N ALA A 163 -17.88 5.87 -6.09
CA ALA A 163 -16.91 5.70 -5.02
C ALA A 163 -16.58 4.21 -4.84
N GLN A 164 -15.32 3.93 -4.56
CA GLN A 164 -14.78 2.58 -4.52
C GLN A 164 -13.85 2.38 -3.31
N MET A 165 -13.88 1.17 -2.77
CA MET A 165 -12.82 0.64 -1.92
C MET A 165 -12.33 -0.68 -2.51
N ALA A 166 -11.02 -0.89 -2.52
CA ALA A 166 -10.42 -2.11 -3.06
C ALA A 166 -9.39 -2.74 -2.13
N LEU A 167 -9.23 -4.05 -2.26
CA LEU A 167 -8.10 -4.83 -1.77
C LEU A 167 -7.30 -5.25 -3.01
N MET A 168 -5.99 -5.03 -3.00
CA MET A 168 -5.12 -5.32 -4.14
C MET A 168 -3.90 -6.13 -3.68
N ASP A 169 -3.74 -7.31 -4.28
CA ASP A 169 -2.57 -8.17 -4.15
C ASP A 169 -2.21 -8.59 -2.72
N TRP A 170 -3.21 -8.83 -1.87
CA TRP A 170 -2.97 -9.18 -0.47
C TRP A 170 -2.30 -10.56 -0.28
N GLY A 171 -2.08 -11.33 -1.33
CA GLY A 171 -1.47 -12.66 -1.28
C GLY A 171 -2.40 -13.75 -1.78
N PHE A 172 -2.22 -14.96 -1.26
CA PHE A 172 -2.90 -16.17 -1.72
C PHE A 172 -3.92 -16.71 -0.70
N ASP A 173 -4.13 -16.02 0.42
CA ASP A 173 -4.99 -16.52 1.49
C ASP A 173 -6.43 -15.97 1.38
N LYS A 174 -7.16 -16.09 2.48
CA LYS A 174 -8.50 -15.55 2.65
C LYS A 174 -8.43 -14.29 3.51
N TYR A 175 -9.01 -13.22 3.01
CA TYR A 175 -8.94 -11.91 3.65
C TYR A 175 -10.33 -11.35 3.90
N ARG A 176 -10.44 -10.50 4.92
CA ARG A 176 -11.66 -9.78 5.26
C ARG A 176 -11.34 -8.34 5.62
N VAL A 177 -12.11 -7.42 5.08
CA VAL A 177 -12.18 -6.03 5.51
C VAL A 177 -13.61 -5.76 5.97
N ASP A 178 -13.75 -5.44 7.25
CA ASP A 178 -15.00 -4.98 7.85
C ASP A 178 -15.08 -3.45 7.69
N ILE A 179 -16.26 -2.92 7.39
CA ILE A 179 -16.54 -1.52 7.11
C ILE A 179 -17.70 -1.08 8.00
N ASP A 180 -17.42 -0.22 8.97
CA ASP A 180 -18.39 0.36 9.90
C ASP A 180 -19.30 1.35 9.16
N TYR A 181 -18.69 2.25 8.39
CA TYR A 181 -19.40 3.15 7.48
C TYR A 181 -18.57 3.50 6.26
N PHE A 182 -19.27 3.92 5.21
CA PHE A 182 -18.69 4.47 3.98
C PHE A 182 -19.41 5.76 3.59
N LYS A 183 -18.68 6.85 3.49
CA LYS A 183 -19.22 8.21 3.40
C LYS A 183 -18.58 8.97 2.24
N VAL A 184 -19.39 9.74 1.49
CA VAL A 184 -18.90 10.64 0.43
C VAL A 184 -19.65 11.96 0.44
N ASP A 185 -18.90 13.06 0.33
CA ASP A 185 -19.39 14.44 0.33
C ASP A 185 -18.75 15.29 -0.77
N ILE A 186 -19.49 16.29 -1.25
CA ILE A 186 -18.88 17.47 -1.90
C ILE A 186 -18.59 18.49 -0.80
N VAL A 187 -17.32 18.84 -0.65
CA VAL A 187 -16.84 19.66 0.45
C VAL A 187 -16.14 20.91 -0.04
N ARG A 188 -16.16 21.97 0.77
CA ARG A 188 -15.31 23.14 0.57
C ARG A 188 -13.91 22.88 1.11
N VAL A 189 -12.92 22.90 0.23
CA VAL A 189 -11.52 22.54 0.55
C VAL A 189 -10.94 23.42 1.66
N ASP A 190 -11.35 24.68 1.73
CA ASP A 190 -10.88 25.66 2.73
C ASP A 190 -11.50 25.50 4.12
N THR A 191 -12.50 24.62 4.27
CA THR A 191 -13.23 24.40 5.54
C THR A 191 -13.07 23.01 6.12
N ILE A 192 -12.56 22.07 5.32
CA ILE A 192 -12.31 20.70 5.77
C ILE A 192 -10.97 20.59 6.48
N GLY A 193 -10.87 19.67 7.44
CA GLY A 193 -9.60 19.27 8.01
C GLY A 193 -8.77 18.41 7.05
N ASN A 194 -7.57 18.06 7.49
CA ASN A 194 -6.72 17.11 6.77
C ASN A 194 -7.42 15.76 6.56
N ASP A 195 -6.98 15.06 5.53
CA ASP A 195 -7.36 13.67 5.34
C ASP A 195 -6.88 12.78 6.51
N LEU A 196 -7.65 11.74 6.80
CA LEU A 196 -7.40 10.79 7.87
C LEU A 196 -6.67 9.56 7.32
N GLY A 197 -5.79 8.97 8.15
CA GLY A 197 -4.81 8.00 7.68
C GLY A 197 -3.70 8.68 6.87
N GLU A 198 -2.88 7.87 6.21
CA GLU A 198 -1.80 8.37 5.34
C GLU A 198 -2.06 7.92 3.90
N PRO A 199 -2.61 8.79 3.03
CA PRO A 199 -2.87 8.44 1.64
C PRO A 199 -1.55 8.33 0.87
N ILE A 200 -1.36 7.20 0.20
CA ILE A 200 -0.20 6.91 -0.63
C ILE A 200 -0.69 6.72 -2.07
N PRO A 201 -0.22 7.48 -3.07
CA PRO A 201 -0.57 7.22 -4.46
C PRO A 201 -0.20 5.78 -4.85
N TYR A 202 -1.05 5.08 -5.60
CA TYR A 202 -0.81 3.68 -6.02
C TYR A 202 0.53 3.50 -6.75
N HIS A 203 0.89 4.45 -7.59
CA HIS A 203 2.22 4.57 -8.20
C HIS A 203 2.88 5.86 -7.69
N PRO A 204 3.51 5.83 -6.50
CA PRO A 204 4.09 7.03 -5.94
C PRO A 204 5.27 7.49 -6.81
N PRO A 205 5.40 8.80 -7.07
CA PRO A 205 6.54 9.32 -7.81
C PRO A 205 7.83 9.06 -7.01
N VAL A 206 8.92 8.76 -7.71
CA VAL A 206 10.24 8.61 -7.09
C VAL A 206 10.76 10.01 -6.69
N PRO A 207 11.02 10.27 -5.40
CA PRO A 207 11.64 11.53 -4.99
C PRO A 207 13.05 11.69 -5.53
N GLU A 208 13.50 12.93 -5.71
CA GLU A 208 14.88 13.22 -6.10
C GLU A 208 15.86 12.68 -5.06
N ILE A 209 16.83 11.86 -5.48
CA ILE A 209 17.79 11.21 -4.56
C ILE A 209 18.59 12.24 -3.75
N SER A 210 18.87 13.41 -4.34
CA SER A 210 19.57 14.50 -3.67
C SER A 210 18.77 15.18 -2.54
N SER A 211 17.48 14.87 -2.41
CA SER A 211 16.61 15.40 -1.35
C SER A 211 16.68 14.62 -0.03
N PHE A 212 17.41 13.49 0.01
CA PHE A 212 17.52 12.67 1.20
C PHE A 212 18.73 13.05 2.06
N GLU A 213 18.49 13.20 3.36
CA GLU A 213 19.50 13.45 4.39
C GLU A 213 20.34 12.21 4.68
N HIS A 214 19.72 11.03 4.62
CA HIS A 214 20.37 9.77 4.94
C HIS A 214 20.47 8.88 3.71
N ARG A 215 21.66 8.29 3.55
CA ARG A 215 21.93 7.18 2.64
C ARG A 215 22.55 6.07 3.45
N LEU A 216 21.87 4.93 3.54
CA LEU A 216 22.33 3.79 4.31
C LEU A 216 22.55 2.58 3.37
N PRO A 217 23.81 2.14 3.17
CA PRO A 217 24.05 0.89 2.46
C PRO A 217 23.46 -0.28 3.25
N VAL A 218 23.09 -1.33 2.53
CA VAL A 218 22.65 -2.59 3.14
C VAL A 218 23.73 -3.14 4.07
N ALA A 219 23.31 -3.68 5.22
CA ALA A 219 24.20 -4.29 6.19
C ALA A 219 24.40 -5.78 5.91
N GLU A 220 23.33 -6.47 5.52
CA GLU A 220 23.33 -7.88 5.16
C GLU A 220 22.44 -8.08 3.93
N ASP A 221 22.92 -8.79 2.92
CA ASP A 221 22.14 -9.19 1.75
C ASP A 221 22.39 -10.66 1.39
N ALA A 222 21.37 -11.32 0.84
CA ALA A 222 21.52 -12.69 0.37
C ALA A 222 20.48 -13.04 -0.69
N THR A 223 20.80 -14.03 -1.50
CA THR A 223 19.80 -14.80 -2.24
C THR A 223 19.38 -16.00 -1.39
N ILE A 224 18.09 -16.29 -1.29
CA ILE A 224 17.54 -17.50 -0.68
C ILE A 224 16.75 -18.28 -1.72
N ASP A 225 16.71 -19.61 -1.59
CA ASP A 225 16.05 -20.49 -2.55
C ASP A 225 14.92 -21.27 -1.88
N LEU A 226 13.75 -21.29 -2.53
CA LEU A 226 12.54 -21.94 -2.05
C LEU A 226 12.52 -23.46 -2.33
N GLU A 227 13.39 -23.95 -3.21
CA GLU A 227 13.56 -25.37 -3.52
C GLU A 227 14.73 -25.97 -2.72
N PHE A 228 15.88 -25.27 -2.68
CA PHE A 228 17.08 -25.68 -1.95
C PHE A 228 17.17 -24.97 -0.59
N THR A 229 16.20 -25.27 0.27
CA THR A 229 15.90 -24.46 1.45
C THR A 229 16.97 -24.47 2.55
N ASP A 230 17.84 -25.47 2.55
CA ASP A 230 18.93 -25.71 3.52
C ASP A 230 20.30 -25.24 3.01
N TYR A 231 20.38 -24.70 1.79
CA TYR A 231 21.62 -24.20 1.20
C TYR A 231 21.76 -22.69 1.37
N ASN A 232 22.99 -22.25 1.62
CA ASN A 232 23.36 -20.84 1.61
C ASN A 232 23.82 -20.44 0.21
N PHE A 233 23.29 -19.33 -0.31
CA PHE A 233 23.61 -18.81 -1.64
C PHE A 233 24.42 -17.50 -1.59
N ASN A 234 25.15 -17.22 -0.51
CA ASN A 234 25.95 -15.98 -0.39
C ASN A 234 27.10 -15.89 -1.43
N ASN A 235 27.50 -17.01 -2.03
CA ASN A 235 28.51 -17.04 -3.09
C ASN A 235 27.89 -17.08 -4.50
N TRP A 236 26.60 -16.82 -4.62
CA TRP A 236 25.93 -16.69 -5.91
C TRP A 236 26.58 -15.58 -6.73
N SER A 237 27.09 -15.94 -7.90
CA SER A 237 27.98 -15.06 -8.66
C SER A 237 27.96 -15.36 -10.14
N ALA A 238 28.44 -14.39 -10.92
CA ALA A 238 28.75 -14.56 -12.34
C ALA A 238 30.21 -14.20 -12.59
N THR A 239 30.74 -14.68 -13.71
CA THR A 239 32.03 -14.22 -14.23
C THR A 239 31.77 -13.08 -15.23
N ASP A 240 32.41 -11.93 -15.04
CA ASP A 240 32.31 -10.80 -15.96
C ASP A 240 33.15 -11.03 -17.25
N GLU A 241 33.06 -10.10 -18.19
CA GLU A 241 33.81 -10.15 -19.47
C GLU A 241 35.34 -10.14 -19.30
N LYS A 242 35.83 -9.73 -18.13
CA LYS A 242 37.25 -9.69 -17.78
C LYS A 242 37.70 -10.92 -16.98
N GLY A 243 36.80 -11.87 -16.71
CA GLY A 243 37.09 -13.05 -15.92
C GLY A 243 36.98 -12.85 -14.40
N ASN A 244 36.50 -11.70 -13.94
CA ASN A 244 36.33 -11.45 -12.51
C ASN A 244 35.04 -12.10 -11.99
N ILE A 245 35.10 -12.65 -10.79
CA ILE A 245 33.91 -13.12 -10.07
C ILE A 245 33.17 -11.90 -9.51
N VAL A 246 31.90 -11.78 -9.84
CA VAL A 246 30.99 -10.74 -9.37
C VAL A 246 29.88 -11.40 -8.58
N LYS A 247 29.78 -11.12 -7.28
CA LYS A 247 28.66 -11.58 -6.45
C LYS A 247 27.37 -10.84 -6.79
N LEU A 248 26.27 -11.58 -6.83
CA LEU A 248 24.99 -11.11 -7.33
C LEU A 248 23.84 -11.47 -6.38
N LEU A 249 22.85 -10.60 -6.37
CA LEU A 249 21.54 -10.82 -5.78
C LEU A 249 20.57 -11.16 -6.91
N THR A 250 20.09 -12.39 -6.98
CA THR A 250 19.26 -12.86 -8.09
C THR A 250 17.84 -13.18 -7.63
N VAL A 251 16.89 -12.61 -8.34
CA VAL A 251 15.46 -12.90 -8.24
C VAL A 251 15.09 -13.79 -9.42
N SER A 252 14.52 -14.97 -9.17
CA SER A 252 14.05 -15.92 -10.18
C SER A 252 12.86 -16.73 -9.64
N GLY A 253 12.33 -17.69 -10.42
CA GLY A 253 11.13 -18.45 -10.06
C GLY A 253 11.15 -19.12 -8.67
N ASN A 254 12.34 -19.48 -8.17
CA ASN A 254 12.54 -20.07 -6.85
C ASN A 254 13.54 -19.28 -5.99
N GLN A 255 14.14 -18.20 -6.49
CA GLN A 255 15.13 -17.41 -5.76
C GLN A 255 14.60 -16.04 -5.38
N TYR A 256 14.67 -15.70 -4.10
CA TYR A 256 14.32 -14.39 -3.57
C TYR A 256 15.57 -13.68 -3.06
N VAL A 257 15.59 -12.36 -3.17
CA VAL A 257 16.63 -11.52 -2.57
C VAL A 257 16.13 -10.99 -1.24
N ILE A 258 16.92 -11.12 -0.18
CA ILE A 258 16.64 -10.52 1.13
C ILE A 258 17.67 -9.44 1.45
N LEU A 259 17.22 -8.35 2.04
CA LEU A 259 18.01 -7.17 2.38
C LEU A 259 17.71 -6.75 3.81
N LYS A 260 18.75 -6.44 4.59
CA LYS A 260 18.64 -5.94 5.96
C LYS A 260 19.61 -4.80 6.20
N TRP A 261 19.19 -3.85 7.02
CA TRP A 261 19.96 -2.66 7.39
C TRP A 261 20.16 -2.59 8.91
N ASN A 262 21.17 -1.82 9.33
CA ASN A 262 21.39 -1.47 10.72
C ASN A 262 20.90 -0.04 10.99
N PHE A 263 19.79 0.10 11.70
CA PHE A 263 19.18 1.39 12.04
C PHE A 263 19.50 1.90 13.45
N GLU A 264 20.47 1.32 14.17
CA GLU A 264 20.76 1.71 15.58
C GLU A 264 21.00 3.21 15.76
N ASN A 265 21.65 3.86 14.79
CA ASN A 265 21.91 5.32 14.82
C ASN A 265 20.66 6.19 14.63
N TYR A 266 19.53 5.60 14.21
CA TYR A 266 18.26 6.28 13.93
C TYR A 266 17.16 5.89 14.92
N LYS A 267 17.54 5.22 16.02
CA LYS A 267 16.60 4.77 17.03
C LYS A 267 15.81 5.95 17.62
N ASN A 268 14.50 5.76 17.75
CA ASN A 268 13.52 6.75 18.20
C ASN A 268 13.27 7.93 17.25
N MET A 269 13.91 7.98 16.07
CA MET A 269 13.60 9.00 15.08
C MET A 269 12.26 8.70 14.38
N LYS A 270 11.65 9.76 13.83
CA LYS A 270 10.44 9.67 13.01
C LYS A 270 10.80 9.85 11.55
N VAL A 271 10.35 8.95 10.69
CA VAL A 271 10.54 9.06 9.24
C VAL A 271 9.67 10.19 8.70
N THR A 272 10.26 11.05 7.88
CA THR A 272 9.56 12.14 7.18
C THR A 272 9.44 11.80 5.69
N GLY A 273 8.21 11.58 5.23
CA GLY A 273 7.93 11.23 3.83
C GLY A 273 8.37 9.82 3.40
N PRO A 274 8.24 9.48 2.12
CA PRO A 274 8.67 8.18 1.60
C PRO A 274 10.19 8.04 1.59
N ALA A 275 10.66 6.80 1.55
CA ALA A 275 12.05 6.41 1.34
C ALA A 275 12.23 5.80 -0.06
N VAL A 276 13.47 5.60 -0.50
CA VAL A 276 13.81 4.95 -1.77
C VAL A 276 14.84 3.86 -1.56
N LEU A 277 14.52 2.64 -1.99
CA LEU A 277 15.50 1.57 -2.17
C LEU A 277 16.14 1.71 -3.56
N GLU A 278 17.46 1.71 -3.63
CA GLU A 278 18.23 1.68 -4.88
C GLU A 278 18.90 0.32 -5.06
N LEU A 279 18.70 -0.28 -6.24
CA LEU A 279 19.42 -1.46 -6.71
C LEU A 279 20.06 -1.19 -8.07
N THR A 280 21.19 -1.82 -8.36
CA THR A 280 21.87 -1.66 -9.64
C THR A 280 21.80 -2.94 -10.45
N THR A 281 21.24 -2.87 -11.66
CA THR A 281 21.09 -4.03 -12.54
C THR A 281 22.45 -4.59 -12.96
N TYR A 282 22.62 -5.90 -12.82
CA TYR A 282 23.68 -6.66 -13.49
C TYR A 282 23.18 -7.29 -14.79
N SER A 283 22.02 -7.93 -14.74
CA SER A 283 21.35 -8.53 -15.91
C SER A 283 19.84 -8.66 -15.68
N LEU A 284 19.08 -8.66 -16.78
CA LEU A 284 17.64 -8.94 -16.78
C LEU A 284 17.31 -9.91 -17.90
N GLN A 285 16.50 -10.92 -17.60
CA GLN A 285 15.83 -11.76 -18.57
C GLN A 285 14.33 -11.75 -18.23
N ASN A 286 13.52 -11.26 -19.13
CA ASN A 286 12.07 -11.34 -19.06
C ASN A 286 11.49 -11.56 -20.45
N SER A 287 10.27 -12.07 -20.52
CA SER A 287 9.54 -12.15 -21.80
C SER A 287 8.72 -10.88 -21.98
N PRO A 288 8.76 -10.26 -23.18
CA PRO A 288 7.95 -9.09 -23.49
C PRO A 288 6.48 -9.41 -23.77
N ASP A 289 6.10 -10.69 -23.83
CA ASP A 289 4.83 -11.15 -24.40
C ASP A 289 3.70 -11.31 -23.38
N TYR A 290 3.95 -10.98 -22.11
CA TYR A 290 3.01 -11.27 -21.02
C TYR A 290 2.19 -10.04 -20.57
N LYS A 291 1.08 -10.34 -19.89
CA LYS A 291 0.07 -9.37 -19.41
C LYS A 291 0.64 -8.42 -18.34
N LYS A 292 -0.13 -7.37 -18.03
CA LYS A 292 0.14 -6.37 -16.98
C LYS A 292 0.81 -6.98 -15.73
N ASP A 293 1.90 -6.34 -15.30
CA ASP A 293 2.77 -6.63 -14.15
C ASP A 293 3.56 -7.95 -14.20
N PHE A 294 3.32 -8.83 -15.19
CA PHE A 294 4.11 -10.04 -15.37
C PHE A 294 5.49 -9.73 -15.97
N GLY A 295 6.55 -10.21 -15.34
CA GLY A 295 7.94 -9.90 -15.70
C GLY A 295 8.53 -8.72 -14.90
N MET A 296 7.79 -8.20 -13.92
CA MET A 296 8.27 -7.25 -12.92
C MET A 296 8.88 -7.98 -11.72
N ILE A 297 9.46 -7.23 -10.78
CA ILE A 297 9.77 -7.71 -9.44
C ILE A 297 8.83 -7.09 -8.42
N ARG A 298 8.59 -7.82 -7.33
CA ARG A 298 7.74 -7.41 -6.21
C ARG A 298 8.59 -7.22 -4.96
N VAL A 299 8.52 -6.03 -4.38
CA VAL A 299 9.23 -5.66 -3.15
C VAL A 299 8.25 -5.80 -1.98
N VAL A 300 8.55 -6.59 -0.95
CA VAL A 300 7.69 -6.77 0.24
C VAL A 300 8.49 -6.71 1.54
N GLU A 301 7.80 -6.52 2.67
CA GLU A 301 8.40 -6.51 4.01
C GLU A 301 8.73 -7.92 4.52
N ILE A 302 9.82 -8.08 5.27
CA ILE A 302 10.05 -9.24 6.14
C ILE A 302 9.47 -8.90 7.52
N LEU A 303 8.35 -9.51 7.87
CA LEU A 303 7.60 -9.23 9.11
C LEU A 303 8.05 -10.10 10.28
N ASP A 304 8.45 -11.34 10.01
CA ASP A 304 8.87 -12.30 11.04
C ASP A 304 10.02 -13.19 10.54
N GLY A 305 10.43 -14.18 11.33
CA GLY A 305 11.57 -15.07 11.06
C GLY A 305 12.78 -14.74 11.92
N LYS A 306 13.97 -15.18 11.52
CA LYS A 306 15.22 -14.92 12.23
C LYS A 306 15.56 -13.41 12.23
N ASP A 307 15.85 -12.82 13.39
CA ASP A 307 16.15 -11.37 13.52
C ASP A 307 17.60 -11.02 13.12
N ASN A 308 18.55 -11.81 13.60
CA ASN A 308 19.98 -11.55 13.52
C ASN A 308 20.68 -12.53 12.58
N TRP A 309 20.14 -12.67 11.36
CA TRP A 309 20.83 -13.40 10.31
C TRP A 309 22.03 -12.62 9.78
N LEU A 310 22.99 -13.39 9.30
CA LEU A 310 24.19 -12.94 8.59
C LEU A 310 24.17 -13.60 7.21
N ASP A 311 24.62 -12.88 6.20
CA ASP A 311 24.71 -13.35 4.82
C ASP A 311 25.41 -14.71 4.68
N GLU A 312 26.50 -14.95 5.42
CA GLU A 312 27.35 -16.14 5.38
C GLU A 312 26.68 -17.45 5.81
N ASN A 313 25.55 -17.38 6.53
CA ASN A 313 24.89 -18.56 7.10
C ASN A 313 23.38 -18.62 6.87
N ILE A 314 22.79 -17.60 6.25
CA ILE A 314 21.35 -17.58 6.06
C ILE A 314 20.92 -18.54 4.95
N THR A 315 19.84 -19.28 5.22
CA THR A 315 19.15 -20.16 4.27
C THR A 315 17.65 -19.85 4.36
N PHE A 316 16.83 -20.35 3.43
CA PHE A 316 15.39 -20.15 3.51
C PHE A 316 14.81 -20.78 4.78
N GLU A 317 15.24 -22.00 5.14
CA GLU A 317 14.79 -22.69 6.35
C GLU A 317 15.21 -21.91 7.61
N ALA A 318 16.47 -21.46 7.67
CA ALA A 318 16.97 -20.69 8.81
C ALA A 318 16.31 -19.33 8.95
N LEU A 319 15.92 -18.68 7.85
CA LEU A 319 15.20 -17.41 7.88
C LEU A 319 13.77 -17.59 8.39
N THR A 320 13.08 -18.63 7.91
CA THR A 320 11.66 -18.85 8.21
C THR A 320 11.41 -19.51 9.56
N GLU A 321 12.40 -20.23 10.11
CA GLU A 321 12.30 -20.94 11.39
C GLU A 321 11.07 -21.88 11.46
N GLY A 322 10.72 -22.49 10.32
CA GLY A 322 9.59 -23.40 10.16
C GLY A 322 8.22 -22.71 10.01
N LYS A 323 8.16 -21.38 10.02
CA LYS A 323 6.93 -20.62 9.72
C LYS A 323 6.62 -20.61 8.23
N THR A 324 5.36 -20.39 7.88
CA THR A 324 4.94 -20.27 6.48
C THR A 324 5.43 -18.95 5.86
N ILE A 325 5.51 -18.92 4.52
CA ILE A 325 5.93 -17.71 3.79
C ILE A 325 5.06 -16.49 4.13
N SER A 326 3.74 -16.66 4.31
CA SER A 326 2.83 -15.56 4.62
C SER A 326 2.88 -15.09 6.07
N GLU A 327 3.49 -15.86 6.98
CA GLU A 327 3.81 -15.43 8.35
C GLU A 327 5.13 -14.63 8.41
N VAL A 328 6.09 -14.99 7.56
CA VAL A 328 7.44 -14.38 7.54
C VAL A 328 7.49 -13.14 6.66
N PHE A 329 6.89 -13.19 5.47
CA PHE A 329 6.87 -12.09 4.51
C PHE A 329 5.49 -11.48 4.41
N ASN A 330 5.43 -10.15 4.30
CA ASN A 330 4.18 -9.49 3.95
C ASN A 330 3.75 -10.00 2.57
N SER A 331 2.59 -10.64 2.54
CA SER A 331 2.04 -11.21 1.31
C SER A 331 1.65 -10.13 0.30
N GLN A 332 1.34 -8.92 0.77
CA GLN A 332 1.10 -7.74 -0.06
C GLN A 332 2.41 -7.06 -0.42
N MET A 333 2.51 -6.57 -1.67
CA MET A 333 3.63 -5.73 -2.09
C MET A 333 3.74 -4.48 -1.23
N ILE A 334 4.94 -3.86 -1.23
CA ILE A 334 5.14 -2.43 -1.01
C ILE A 334 4.96 -1.75 -2.37
N ILE A 335 5.65 -2.26 -3.38
CA ILE A 335 5.57 -1.82 -4.76
C ILE A 335 5.98 -2.96 -5.71
N ASP A 336 5.34 -2.99 -6.87
CA ASP A 336 5.76 -3.79 -8.02
C ASP A 336 6.42 -2.86 -9.04
N CYS A 337 7.54 -3.28 -9.62
CA CYS A 337 8.34 -2.42 -10.48
C CYS A 337 8.97 -3.18 -11.63
N GLU A 338 9.00 -2.54 -12.80
CA GLU A 338 9.87 -2.95 -13.90
C GLU A 338 11.33 -2.72 -13.52
N VAL A 339 12.19 -3.62 -13.97
CA VAL A 339 13.64 -3.51 -13.79
C VAL A 339 14.25 -2.91 -15.04
N ASN A 340 15.10 -1.90 -14.86
CA ASN A 340 15.93 -1.32 -15.90
C ASN A 340 16.84 -2.39 -16.51
N LYS A 341 16.87 -2.44 -17.84
CA LYS A 341 17.38 -3.60 -18.58
C LYS A 341 18.90 -3.62 -18.69
N LEU A 342 19.56 -2.46 -18.71
CA LEU A 342 20.98 -2.38 -19.00
C LEU A 342 21.82 -2.57 -17.75
N ARG A 343 22.95 -3.27 -17.91
CA ARG A 343 23.93 -3.44 -16.84
C ARG A 343 24.42 -2.07 -16.36
N GLY A 344 24.41 -1.87 -15.04
CA GLY A 344 24.81 -0.63 -14.38
C GLY A 344 23.69 0.39 -14.19
N GLU A 345 22.49 0.16 -14.75
CA GLU A 345 21.35 1.06 -14.51
C GLU A 345 20.82 0.91 -13.09
N LYS A 346 20.39 2.05 -12.53
CA LYS A 346 19.81 2.15 -11.20
C LYS A 346 18.31 1.93 -11.25
N ASN A 347 17.78 1.21 -10.28
CA ASN A 347 16.36 0.99 -10.08
C ASN A 347 15.98 1.62 -8.74
N TYR A 348 14.90 2.41 -8.73
CA TYR A 348 14.44 3.13 -7.55
C TYR A 348 13.05 2.63 -7.15
N PHE A 349 12.96 2.02 -5.98
CA PHE A 349 11.71 1.49 -5.43
C PHE A 349 11.26 2.37 -4.28
N VAL A 350 10.11 3.00 -4.42
CA VAL A 350 9.56 3.86 -3.37
C VAL A 350 9.05 3.00 -2.22
N ILE A 351 9.56 3.26 -1.03
CA ILE A 351 9.15 2.65 0.22
C ILE A 351 8.28 3.65 0.97
N SER A 352 7.04 3.30 1.27
CA SER A 352 6.13 4.21 1.96
C SER A 352 6.66 4.57 3.36
N ARG A 353 6.30 5.76 3.84
CA ARG A 353 6.72 6.23 5.18
C ARG A 353 6.33 5.24 6.30
N PRO A 354 5.13 4.62 6.33
CA PRO A 354 4.80 3.61 7.34
C PRO A 354 5.73 2.40 7.33
N VAL A 355 6.09 1.89 6.14
CA VAL A 355 7.02 0.77 5.99
C VAL A 355 8.41 1.17 6.48
N MET A 356 8.89 2.34 6.05
CA MET A 356 10.19 2.85 6.50
C MET A 356 10.22 3.07 8.02
N GLN A 357 9.13 3.55 8.63
CA GLN A 357 9.04 3.68 10.08
C GLN A 357 9.10 2.31 10.76
N ARG A 358 8.46 1.26 10.20
CA ARG A 358 8.56 -0.10 10.75
C ARG A 358 9.97 -0.67 10.65
N LEU A 359 10.72 -0.35 9.59
CA LEU A 359 12.14 -0.69 9.46
C LEU A 359 12.97 -0.02 10.57
N LEU A 360 12.77 1.29 10.81
CA LEU A 360 13.46 2.02 11.89
C LEU A 360 13.09 1.49 13.29
N ASP A 361 11.81 1.17 13.50
CA ASP A 361 11.29 0.65 14.77
C ASP A 361 11.71 -0.82 15.02
N GLY A 362 12.29 -1.51 14.03
CA GLY A 362 12.60 -2.95 14.09
C GLY A 362 11.37 -3.86 14.04
N LYS A 363 10.20 -3.34 13.63
CA LYS A 363 8.96 -4.13 13.42
C LYS A 363 8.97 -4.87 12.08
N THR A 364 9.70 -4.33 11.12
CA THR A 364 10.03 -4.99 9.85
C THR A 364 11.52 -5.31 9.88
N LYS A 365 11.87 -6.59 9.70
CA LYS A 365 13.24 -7.12 9.83
C LYS A 365 14.11 -6.87 8.61
N GLY A 366 13.49 -6.47 7.50
CA GLY A 366 14.15 -6.24 6.23
C GLY A 366 13.17 -6.18 5.07
N ILE A 367 13.70 -6.22 3.85
CA ILE A 367 12.95 -6.26 2.61
C ILE A 367 13.27 -7.56 1.89
N VAL A 368 12.26 -8.16 1.26
CA VAL A 368 12.44 -9.26 0.31
C VAL A 368 11.93 -8.86 -1.07
N ILE A 369 12.68 -9.24 -2.09
CA ILE A 369 12.38 -9.01 -3.49
C ILE A 369 12.12 -10.37 -4.13
N LYS A 370 10.93 -10.53 -4.69
CA LYS A 370 10.47 -11.78 -5.30
C LYS A 370 10.06 -11.56 -6.76
N PRO A 371 10.11 -12.59 -7.61
CA PRO A 371 9.66 -12.45 -8.99
C PRO A 371 8.16 -12.21 -9.03
N LEU A 372 7.71 -11.48 -10.04
CA LEU A 372 6.31 -11.40 -10.40
C LEU A 372 6.12 -12.02 -11.79
N GLY A 373 5.85 -13.32 -11.82
CA GLY A 373 5.84 -14.10 -13.07
C GLY A 373 7.24 -14.49 -13.53
N SER A 374 7.43 -14.66 -14.84
CA SER A 374 8.69 -15.14 -15.43
C SER A 374 9.69 -14.01 -15.60
N VAL A 375 10.49 -13.77 -14.57
CA VAL A 375 11.62 -12.84 -14.59
C VAL A 375 12.84 -13.50 -13.94
N VAL A 376 14.01 -13.24 -14.51
CA VAL A 376 15.30 -13.42 -13.85
C VAL A 376 15.99 -12.08 -13.83
N ALA A 377 16.06 -11.46 -12.65
CA ALA A 377 16.71 -10.17 -12.45
C ALA A 377 17.88 -10.35 -11.50
N SER A 378 19.07 -9.91 -11.90
CA SER A 378 20.26 -9.95 -11.05
C SER A 378 20.75 -8.54 -10.78
N PHE A 379 21.08 -8.26 -9.53
CA PHE A 379 21.61 -6.99 -9.05
C PHE A 379 22.99 -7.21 -8.43
N TYR A 380 23.80 -6.15 -8.37
CA TYR A 380 25.06 -6.21 -7.62
C TYR A 380 24.80 -6.38 -6.11
N ALA A 381 25.56 -7.28 -5.49
CA ALA A 381 25.57 -7.48 -4.04
C ALA A 381 26.46 -6.44 -3.32
N SER A 382 26.43 -6.41 -1.98
CA SER A 382 27.18 -5.47 -1.15
C SER A 382 28.70 -5.52 -1.37
N GLU A 383 29.28 -6.62 -1.82
CA GLU A 383 30.73 -6.71 -2.06
C GLU A 383 31.19 -5.91 -3.28
N ASN A 384 30.28 -5.40 -4.11
CA ASN A 384 30.65 -4.59 -5.27
C ASN A 384 31.22 -3.20 -4.89
N ASN A 385 31.10 -2.74 -3.64
CA ASN A 385 31.56 -1.47 -3.06
C ASN A 385 31.05 -0.17 -3.73
N ILE A 386 30.76 -0.18 -5.04
CA ILE A 386 30.28 0.94 -5.83
C ILE A 386 28.77 0.85 -6.02
N ASN A 387 28.26 -0.33 -6.37
CA ASN A 387 26.85 -0.56 -6.69
C ASN A 387 26.05 -1.24 -5.58
N VAL A 388 26.48 -1.01 -4.34
CA VAL A 388 25.88 -1.58 -3.13
C VAL A 388 24.40 -1.18 -3.01
N PRO A 389 23.48 -2.14 -2.76
CA PRO A 389 22.10 -1.83 -2.42
C PRO A 389 22.03 -0.81 -1.28
N CYS A 390 21.19 0.22 -1.41
CA CYS A 390 21.09 1.25 -0.40
C CYS A 390 19.67 1.79 -0.26
N ILE A 391 19.36 2.30 0.93
CA ILE A 391 18.10 2.97 1.22
C ILE A 391 18.36 4.45 1.53
N TYR A 392 17.57 5.32 0.91
CA TYR A 392 17.59 6.76 1.11
C TYR A 392 16.32 7.17 1.85
N PHE A 393 16.46 7.99 2.89
CA PHE A 393 15.32 8.39 3.73
C PHE A 393 15.62 9.68 4.51
N ASN A 394 14.56 10.31 5.00
CA ASN A 394 14.61 11.49 5.85
C ASN A 394 14.02 11.18 7.23
N THR A 395 14.49 11.89 8.24
CA THR A 395 14.03 11.70 9.62
C THR A 395 13.99 13.00 10.41
N GLU A 396 13.11 13.07 11.39
CA GLU A 396 13.09 14.10 12.43
C GLU A 396 13.15 13.47 13.83
N LYS A 397 13.41 14.29 14.85
CA LYS A 397 13.55 13.84 16.25
C LYS A 397 12.21 13.67 16.95
#